data_AF-A0A0S6X284-F1
#
_entry.id   AF-A0A0S6X284-F1
#
_cell.length_a   1.000
_cell.length_b   1.000
_cell.length_c   1.000
_cell.angle_alpha   90.00
_cell.angle_beta   90.00
_cell.angle_gamma   90.00
#
_symmetry.space_group_name_H-M   'P 1'
#
loop_
_entity.id
_entity.type
_entity.pdbx_description
1 polymer ?
#
loop_
_entity_poly.entity_id
_entity_poly.type
_entity_poly.pdbx_seq_one_letter_code
_entity_poly.pdbx_strand_id
1 'polypeptide(L)'
;MTADFYLQTVEHVFQKHSLPKGEFVHRGEVIDPGAIRDTALLAVEGEKDDISGIGQTRAALHLAPNLPEAKKRYYLAEKVGHYGIFNGSKWRGRIAPVLEDWMRTHPTVEPASKASKAKA
;
A
#
# COMPACT_ATOMS: atom_id res chain seq x y z
N MET A 1 18.31 10.08 -12.66
CA MET A 1 16.93 10.42 -13.06
C MET A 1 17.01 11.32 -14.28
N THR A 2 16.25 11.05 -15.33
CA THR A 2 16.13 11.95 -16.49
C THR A 2 15.11 13.05 -16.19
N ALA A 3 15.19 14.17 -16.90
CA ALA A 3 14.19 15.23 -16.79
C ALA A 3 12.77 14.71 -17.09
N ASP A 4 12.65 13.82 -18.07
CA ASP A 4 11.38 13.25 -18.50
C ASP A 4 10.64 12.52 -17.36
N PHE A 5 11.34 11.76 -16.53
CA PHE A 5 10.73 11.08 -15.38
C PHE A 5 10.16 12.07 -14.36
N TYR A 6 10.87 13.17 -14.10
CA TYR A 6 10.40 14.21 -13.18
C TYR A 6 9.18 14.94 -13.75
N LEU A 7 9.24 15.36 -15.00
CA LEU A 7 8.13 16.05 -15.68
C LEU A 7 6.88 15.16 -15.77
N GLN A 8 7.06 13.88 -16.08
CA GLN A 8 5.96 12.92 -16.09
C GLN A 8 5.30 12.78 -14.71
N THR A 9 6.09 12.79 -13.64
CA THR A 9 5.56 12.73 -12.27
C THR A 9 4.76 13.99 -11.95
N VAL A 10 5.29 15.18 -12.25
CA VAL A 10 4.57 16.45 -12.06
C VAL A 10 3.24 16.45 -12.82
N GLU A 11 3.28 16.09 -14.10
CA GLU A 11 2.09 16.06 -14.95
C GLU A 11 1.05 15.04 -14.45
N HIS A 12 1.42 13.76 -14.33
CA HIS A 12 0.43 12.71 -14.11
C HIS A 12 0.01 12.56 -12.65
N VAL A 13 0.93 12.76 -11.70
CA VAL A 13 0.68 12.55 -10.27
C VAL A 13 0.16 13.80 -9.59
N PHE A 14 0.74 14.98 -9.88
CA PHE A 14 0.41 16.22 -9.14
C PHE A 14 -0.55 17.16 -9.86
N GLN A 15 -0.59 17.18 -11.20
CA GLN A 15 -1.50 18.06 -11.95
C GLN A 15 -2.76 17.33 -12.42
N LYS A 16 -2.59 16.26 -13.19
CA LYS A 16 -3.71 15.57 -13.84
C LYS A 16 -4.42 14.59 -12.92
N HIS A 17 -3.71 14.02 -11.95
CA HIS A 17 -4.20 12.91 -11.11
C HIS A 17 -4.71 11.76 -11.99
N SER A 18 -3.87 11.32 -12.93
CA SER A 18 -4.30 10.47 -14.04
C SER A 18 -4.69 9.06 -13.59
N LEU A 19 -4.02 8.52 -12.57
CA LEU A 19 -4.26 7.18 -12.04
C LEU A 19 -5.66 7.04 -11.40
N PRO A 20 -6.05 7.87 -10.41
CA PRO A 20 -7.38 7.76 -9.81
C PRO A 20 -8.54 8.09 -10.78
N LYS A 21 -8.24 8.71 -11.93
CA LYS A 21 -9.22 9.01 -12.99
C LYS A 21 -9.34 7.93 -14.07
N GLY A 22 -8.49 6.90 -14.04
CA GLY A 22 -8.46 5.87 -15.09
C GLY A 22 -7.89 6.37 -16.43
N GLU A 23 -7.05 7.41 -16.40
CA GLU A 23 -6.45 8.03 -17.58
C GLU A 23 -4.96 7.70 -17.74
N PHE A 24 -4.34 7.08 -16.72
CA PHE A 24 -2.91 6.80 -16.74
C PHE A 24 -2.58 5.56 -17.59
N VAL A 25 -1.80 5.76 -18.66
CA VAL A 25 -1.37 4.71 -19.58
C VAL A 25 0.08 4.32 -19.30
N HIS A 26 0.33 3.02 -19.16
CA HIS A 26 1.67 2.46 -19.07
C HIS A 26 1.85 1.38 -20.15
N ARG A 27 2.89 1.52 -20.98
CA ARG A 27 3.22 0.56 -22.07
C ARG A 27 2.05 0.28 -23.02
N GLY A 28 1.22 1.29 -23.28
CA GLY A 28 0.06 1.19 -24.18
C GLY A 28 -1.22 0.71 -23.51
N GLU A 29 -1.20 0.39 -22.22
CA GLU A 29 -2.37 -0.09 -21.47
C GLU A 29 -2.78 0.92 -20.41
N VAL A 30 -4.10 1.17 -20.29
CA VAL A 30 -4.65 1.97 -19.20
C VAL A 30 -4.52 1.17 -17.90
N ILE A 31 -3.97 1.79 -16.86
CA ILE A 31 -3.88 1.17 -15.54
C ILE A 31 -5.25 1.20 -14.86
N ASP A 32 -5.75 0.03 -14.47
CA ASP A 32 -6.96 -0.14 -13.66
C ASP A 32 -6.61 -0.69 -12.26
N PRO A 33 -6.58 0.17 -11.22
CA PRO A 33 -6.45 -0.28 -9.83
C PRO A 33 -7.56 -1.25 -9.35
N GLY A 34 -8.71 -1.27 -10.03
CA GLY A 34 -9.78 -2.25 -9.81
C GLY A 34 -9.41 -3.69 -10.17
N ALA A 35 -8.31 -3.90 -10.90
CA ALA A 35 -7.81 -5.25 -11.17
C ALA A 35 -7.20 -5.95 -9.94
N ILE A 36 -6.91 -5.21 -8.86
CA ILE A 36 -6.36 -5.73 -7.61
C ILE A 36 -7.43 -6.53 -6.86
N ARG A 37 -7.23 -7.84 -6.68
CA ARG A 37 -8.23 -8.74 -6.08
C ARG A 37 -7.71 -9.66 -4.98
N ASP A 38 -6.42 -9.97 -4.99
CA ASP A 38 -5.87 -11.10 -4.23
C ASP A 38 -4.70 -10.75 -3.32
N THR A 39 -4.10 -9.57 -3.43
CA THR A 39 -3.04 -9.10 -2.53
C THR A 39 -3.56 -8.24 -1.38
N ALA A 40 -2.98 -8.39 -0.19
CA ALA A 40 -3.30 -7.53 0.95
C ALA A 40 -2.73 -6.12 0.77
N LEU A 41 -3.46 -5.10 1.21
CA LEU A 41 -3.12 -3.69 1.08
C LEU A 41 -3.15 -3.01 2.46
N LEU A 42 -2.01 -2.49 2.90
CA LEU A 42 -1.86 -1.74 4.15
C LEU A 42 -1.44 -0.30 3.82
N ALA A 43 -2.27 0.67 4.20
CA ALA A 43 -1.93 2.09 4.14
C ALA A 43 -1.43 2.55 5.51
N VAL A 44 -0.21 3.10 5.55
CA VAL A 44 0.42 3.63 6.77
C VAL A 44 0.65 5.13 6.60
N GLU A 45 0.20 5.92 7.58
CA GLU A 45 0.42 7.37 7.61
C GLU A 45 1.06 7.79 8.94
N GLY A 46 1.84 8.86 8.94
CA GLY A 46 2.32 9.52 10.14
C GLY A 46 1.46 10.75 10.46
N GLU A 47 1.02 10.91 11.71
CA GLU A 47 0.20 12.08 12.11
C GLU A 47 0.93 13.42 11.90
N LYS A 48 2.25 13.42 11.96
CA LYS A 48 3.11 14.61 11.78
C LYS A 48 3.86 14.58 10.45
N ASP A 49 3.37 13.81 9.47
CA ASP A 49 3.94 13.79 8.12
C ASP A 49 3.52 15.07 7.38
N ASP A 50 4.51 15.88 7.03
CA ASP A 50 4.39 17.15 6.32
C ASP A 50 4.61 17.04 4.80
N ILE A 51 4.93 15.84 4.29
CA ILE A 51 5.14 15.55 2.88
C ILE A 51 3.91 14.88 2.29
N SER A 52 3.43 13.81 2.93
CA SER A 52 2.19 13.11 2.58
C SER A 52 1.21 13.21 3.74
N GLY A 53 0.35 14.22 3.68
CA GLY A 53 -0.60 14.52 4.75
C GLY A 53 -1.65 13.41 4.95
N ILE A 54 -2.29 13.43 6.12
CA ILE A 54 -3.33 12.47 6.51
C ILE A 54 -4.40 12.37 5.43
N GLY A 55 -4.73 11.14 5.05
CA GLY A 55 -5.75 10.82 4.04
C GLY A 55 -5.20 10.55 2.65
N GLN A 56 -4.00 11.05 2.30
CA GLN A 56 -3.45 10.86 0.95
C GLN A 56 -3.06 9.39 0.70
N THR A 57 -2.38 8.74 1.65
CA THR A 57 -2.04 7.32 1.54
C THR A 57 -3.27 6.46 1.77
N ARG A 58 -4.17 6.85 2.68
CA ARG A 58 -5.43 6.15 2.93
C ARG A 58 -6.30 6.06 1.67
N ALA A 59 -6.26 7.07 0.80
CA ALA A 59 -7.01 7.09 -0.45
C ALA A 59 -6.69 5.89 -1.38
N ALA A 60 -5.48 5.31 -1.28
CA ALA A 60 -5.12 4.12 -2.04
C ALA A 60 -6.03 2.92 -1.76
N LEU A 61 -6.59 2.81 -0.53
CA LEU A 61 -7.54 1.74 -0.19
C LEU A 61 -8.84 1.83 -1.00
N HIS A 62 -9.26 3.04 -1.36
CA HIS A 62 -10.47 3.27 -2.15
C HIS A 62 -10.23 3.00 -3.65
N LEU A 63 -8.99 3.12 -4.12
CA LEU A 63 -8.63 2.79 -5.49
C LEU A 63 -8.67 1.29 -5.79
N ALA A 64 -8.72 0.42 -4.78
CA ALA A 64 -8.85 -1.03 -4.97
C ALA A 64 -10.29 -1.52 -4.64
N PRO A 65 -11.33 -1.13 -5.41
CA PRO A 65 -12.73 -1.42 -5.05
C PRO A 65 -13.06 -2.92 -5.04
N ASN A 66 -12.38 -3.72 -5.86
CA ASN A 66 -12.62 -5.16 -5.97
C ASN A 66 -11.79 -6.00 -4.98
N LEU A 67 -10.93 -5.36 -4.18
CA LEU A 67 -10.20 -6.04 -3.12
C LEU A 67 -11.12 -6.14 -1.88
N PRO A 68 -11.30 -7.33 -1.27
CA PRO A 68 -12.14 -7.48 -0.08
C PRO A 68 -11.65 -6.58 1.08
N GLU A 69 -12.58 -6.04 1.87
CA GLU A 69 -12.24 -5.19 3.03
C GLU A 69 -11.37 -5.91 4.06
N ALA A 70 -11.52 -7.22 4.21
CA ALA A 70 -10.63 -8.03 5.06
C ALA A 70 -9.15 -8.00 4.62
N LYS A 71 -8.87 -7.66 3.36
CA LYS A 71 -7.53 -7.50 2.78
C LYS A 71 -7.08 -6.03 2.71
N LYS A 72 -7.82 -5.11 3.32
CA LYS A 72 -7.46 -3.68 3.40
C LYS A 72 -7.27 -3.29 4.87
N ARG A 73 -6.20 -2.55 5.15
CA ARG A 73 -5.97 -2.01 6.50
C ARG A 73 -5.40 -0.61 6.41
N TYR A 74 -5.83 0.26 7.33
CA TYR A 74 -5.27 1.59 7.54
C TYR A 74 -4.64 1.65 8.93
N TYR A 75 -3.45 2.26 9.03
CA TYR A 75 -2.78 2.52 10.29
C TYR A 75 -2.23 3.95 10.33
N LEU A 76 -2.73 4.75 11.28
CA LEU A 76 -2.21 6.09 11.58
C LEU A 76 -1.23 6.02 12.75
N ALA A 77 0.02 6.35 12.49
CA ALA A 77 1.08 6.41 13.48
C ALA A 77 1.13 7.80 14.14
N GLU A 78 0.47 7.94 15.31
CA GLU A 78 0.47 9.20 16.07
C GLU A 78 1.88 9.72 16.36
N LYS A 79 2.09 11.03 16.31
CA LYS A 79 3.35 11.72 16.62
C LYS A 79 4.52 11.28 15.73
N VAL A 80 4.29 10.57 14.64
CA VAL A 80 5.31 10.13 13.68
C VAL A 80 5.29 11.08 12.48
N GLY A 81 6.46 11.60 12.10
CA GLY A 81 6.63 12.37 10.86
C GLY A 81 7.14 11.51 9.72
N HIS A 82 7.34 12.09 8.54
CA HIS A 82 7.60 11.37 7.30
C HIS A 82 8.72 10.31 7.38
N TYR A 83 9.89 10.66 7.90
CA TYR A 83 10.98 9.67 7.98
C TYR A 83 10.76 8.63 9.09
N GLY A 84 9.98 8.98 10.12
CA GLY A 84 9.68 8.09 11.24
C GLY A 84 8.74 6.95 10.86
N ILE A 85 8.04 7.04 9.73
CA ILE A 85 7.25 5.92 9.20
C ILE A 85 8.09 4.83 8.54
N PHE A 86 9.40 5.03 8.39
CA PHE A 86 10.31 4.04 7.79
C PHE A 86 11.51 3.68 8.68
N ASN A 87 11.81 4.49 9.72
CA ASN A 87 13.00 4.29 10.54
C ASN A 87 12.85 4.76 12.00
N GLY A 88 13.89 4.46 12.80
CA GLY A 88 13.99 4.92 14.19
C GLY A 88 13.17 4.10 15.19
N SER A 89 13.08 4.59 16.42
CA SER A 89 12.39 3.90 17.52
C SER A 89 10.88 3.81 17.31
N LYS A 90 10.27 4.84 16.72
CA LYS A 90 8.84 4.87 16.38
C LYS A 90 8.49 3.79 15.35
N TRP A 91 9.27 3.64 14.29
CA TRP A 91 9.13 2.53 13.34
C TRP A 91 9.20 1.17 14.02
N ARG A 92 10.31 0.89 14.72
CA ARG A 92 10.55 -0.42 15.35
C ARG A 92 9.50 -0.80 16.40
N GLY A 93 9.05 0.18 17.18
CA GLY A 93 8.13 -0.06 18.29
C GLY A 93 6.65 -0.01 17.91
N ARG A 94 6.27 0.57 16.78
CA ARG A 94 4.85 0.85 16.47
C ARG A 94 4.39 0.46 15.08
N ILE A 95 5.26 0.56 14.06
CA ILE A 95 4.86 0.38 12.66
C ILE A 95 5.33 -0.96 12.13
N ALA A 96 6.61 -1.31 12.34
CA ALA A 96 7.15 -2.60 11.92
C ALA A 96 6.34 -3.78 12.46
N PRO A 97 5.91 -3.80 13.74
CA PRO A 97 5.07 -4.89 14.25
C PRO A 97 3.70 -4.99 13.54
N VAL A 98 3.10 -3.86 13.16
CA VAL A 98 1.82 -3.84 12.41
C VAL A 98 2.01 -4.40 11.01
N LEU A 99 3.12 -4.03 10.34
CA LEU A 99 3.47 -4.56 9.02
C LEU A 99 3.74 -6.07 9.08
N GLU A 100 4.53 -6.53 10.06
CA GLU A 100 4.86 -7.94 10.26
C GLU A 100 3.63 -8.80 10.58
N ASP A 101 2.75 -8.31 11.45
CA ASP A 101 1.45 -8.93 11.74
C ASP A 101 0.58 -9.04 10.48
N TRP A 102 0.51 -7.96 9.71
CA TRP A 102 -0.27 -7.93 8.48
C TRP A 102 0.24 -8.93 7.43
N MET A 103 1.56 -8.98 7.22
CA MET A 103 2.18 -9.96 6.31
C MET A 103 1.95 -11.39 6.78
N ARG A 104 2.06 -11.65 8.09
CA ARG A 104 1.86 -12.99 8.68
C ARG A 104 0.42 -13.49 8.51
N THR A 105 -0.56 -12.60 8.60
CA THR A 105 -1.98 -12.92 8.46
C THR A 105 -2.43 -13.03 6.99
N HIS A 106 -1.60 -12.60 6.04
CA HIS A 106 -1.88 -12.61 4.59
C HIS A 106 -0.74 -13.25 3.78
N PRO A 107 -0.43 -14.55 3.99
CA PRO A 107 0.62 -15.21 3.24
C PRO A 107 0.25 -15.29 1.74
N THR A 108 1.20 -14.95 0.87
CA THR A 108 1.06 -15.01 -0.61
C THR A 108 1.15 -16.42 -1.17
N VAL A 109 1.58 -17.38 -0.34
CA VAL A 109 1.66 -18.80 -0.67
C VAL A 109 0.76 -19.52 0.32
N GLU A 110 -0.21 -20.31 -0.17
CA GLU A 110 -0.99 -21.16 0.72
C GLU A 110 -0.03 -22.03 1.54
N PRO A 111 -0.16 -22.06 2.89
CA PRO A 111 0.65 -22.94 3.69
C PRO A 111 0.40 -24.37 3.20
N ALA A 112 1.49 -25.09 2.85
CA ALA A 112 1.38 -26.46 2.37
C ALA A 112 0.47 -27.26 3.32
N SER A 113 -0.62 -27.80 2.78
CA SER A 113 -1.54 -28.65 3.52
C SER A 113 -0.74 -29.70 4.28
N LYS A 114 -0.88 -29.75 5.60
CA LYS A 114 -0.27 -30.81 6.41
C LYS A 114 -0.87 -32.13 5.93
N ALA A 115 -0.13 -32.86 5.11
CA ALA A 115 -0.52 -34.19 4.67
C ALA A 115 -0.90 -35.02 5.91
N SER A 116 -2.17 -35.40 5.97
CA SER A 116 -2.69 -36.30 6.99
C SER A 116 -1.84 -37.57 6.95
N LYS A 117 -1.12 -37.86 8.04
CA LYS A 117 -0.47 -39.15 8.20
C LYS A 117 -1.58 -40.20 8.31
N ALA A 118 -1.90 -40.85 7.19
CA ALA A 118 -2.68 -42.07 7.20
C ALA A 118 -1.88 -43.11 8.00
N LYS A 119 -2.42 -43.47 9.17
CA LYS A 119 -2.00 -44.67 9.90
C LYS A 119 -2.42 -45.88 9.07
N ALA A 120 -1.45 -46.73 8.73
CA ALA A 120 -1.62 -48.15 8.43
C ALA A 120 -0.65 -48.92 9.32
#